data_AF-A0A2M7NW15-F1
#
_entry.id   AF-A0A2M7NW15-F1
#
_cell.length_a   1.000
_cell.length_b   1.000
_cell.length_c   1.000
_cell.angle_alpha   90.00
_cell.angle_beta   90.00
_cell.angle_gamma   90.00
#
_symmetry.space_group_name_H-M   'P 1'
#
loop_
_entity.id
_entity.type
_entity.pdbx_description
1 polymer ?
#
loop_
_entity_poly.entity_id
_entity_poly.type
_entity_poly.pdbx_seq_one_letter_code
_entity_poly.pdbx_strand_id
1 'polypeptide(L)'
;YMRQEGRGIGLENKIKAYALQDKGMDTVEANEALGFDADLRDYGIGAQILADLGLTTIRLMTNNPLKVKGLAGFGLRVVERLPLSIKGVSSHCRHYLKTKKEKLGHLL
;
A
#
# COMPACT_ATOMS: atom_id res chain seq x y z
N TYR A 1 -7.35 -12.13 -0.52
CA TYR A 1 -6.11 -11.61 -1.16
C TYR A 1 -6.52 -10.81 -2.39
N MET A 2 -6.09 -9.55 -2.52
CA MET A 2 -6.51 -8.65 -3.61
C MET A 2 -5.54 -8.70 -4.79
N ARG A 3 -6.05 -8.82 -6.02
CA ARG A 3 -5.24 -8.86 -7.26
C ARG A 3 -4.94 -7.45 -7.78
N GLN A 4 -4.17 -6.67 -7.03
CA GLN A 4 -3.81 -5.28 -7.37
C GLN A 4 -2.28 -5.07 -7.31
N GLU A 5 -1.56 -5.81 -8.14
CA GLU A 5 -0.09 -5.76 -8.22
C GLU A 5 0.39 -4.36 -8.63
N GLY A 6 1.57 -3.96 -8.14
CA GLY A 6 2.19 -2.67 -8.50
C GLY A 6 1.47 -1.42 -7.98
N ARG A 7 0.52 -1.56 -7.04
CA ARG A 7 -0.46 -0.50 -6.69
C ARG A 7 -1.48 -0.23 -7.81
N GLY A 8 -1.89 -1.27 -8.53
CA GLY A 8 -2.90 -1.18 -9.59
C GLY A 8 -2.32 -1.04 -10.99
N ILE A 9 -1.02 -0.72 -11.13
CA ILE A 9 -0.37 -0.58 -12.45
C ILE A 9 0.01 -1.91 -13.09
N GLY A 10 -0.08 -3.03 -12.36
CA GLY A 10 0.29 -4.36 -12.83
C GLY A 10 1.79 -4.69 -12.71
N LEU A 11 2.14 -5.95 -12.99
CA LEU A 11 3.50 -6.47 -12.78
C LEU A 11 4.50 -5.89 -13.79
N GLU A 12 4.13 -5.78 -15.06
CA GLU A 12 5.00 -5.26 -16.11
C GLU A 12 5.46 -3.82 -15.78
N ASN A 13 4.51 -2.95 -15.44
CA ASN A 13 4.83 -1.56 -15.12
C ASN A 13 5.59 -1.44 -13.79
N LYS A 14 5.37 -2.34 -12.84
CA LYS A 14 6.19 -2.43 -11.63
C LYS A 14 7.65 -2.73 -11.94
N ILE A 15 7.93 -3.62 -12.89
CA ILE A 15 9.30 -3.92 -13.34
C ILE A 15 9.93 -2.68 -14.01
N LYS A 16 9.18 -1.99 -14.88
CA LYS A 16 9.62 -0.72 -15.49
C LYS A 16 9.91 0.35 -14.43
N ALA A 17 9.07 0.46 -13.40
CA ALA A 17 9.25 1.40 -12.30
C ALA A 17 10.49 1.06 -11.46
N TYR A 18 10.83 -0.22 -11.30
CA TYR A 18 12.09 -0.62 -10.67
C TYR A 18 13.31 -0.22 -11.50
N ALA A 19 13.26 -0.39 -12.83
CA ALA A 19 14.35 0.07 -13.71
C ALA A 19 14.56 1.60 -13.65
N LEU A 20 13.53 2.38 -13.35
CA LEU A 20 13.64 3.81 -13.09
C LEU A 20 14.19 4.11 -11.69
N GLN A 21 13.78 3.33 -10.68
CA GLN A 21 14.32 3.45 -9.32
C GLN A 21 15.80 3.11 -9.24
N ASP A 22 16.27 2.15 -10.02
CA ASP A 22 17.71 1.83 -10.15
C ASP A 22 18.53 3.00 -10.73
N LYS A 23 17.86 3.94 -11.42
CA LYS A 23 18.46 5.19 -11.91
C LYS A 23 18.34 6.35 -10.93
N GLY A 24 17.82 6.11 -9.73
CA GLY A 24 17.76 7.08 -8.63
C GLY A 24 16.40 7.76 -8.43
N MET A 25 15.38 7.46 -9.24
CA MET A 25 14.02 7.92 -8.97
C MET A 25 13.44 7.23 -7.74
N ASP A 26 12.55 7.90 -7.02
CA ASP A 26 11.78 7.21 -6.00
C ASP A 26 10.51 6.53 -6.55
N THR A 27 9.78 5.84 -5.67
CA THR A 27 8.59 5.10 -6.07
C THR A 27 7.45 5.96 -6.63
N VAL A 28 7.32 7.21 -6.18
CA VAL A 28 6.30 8.14 -6.67
C VAL A 28 6.73 8.68 -8.03
N GLU A 29 7.95 9.19 -8.11
CA GLU A 29 8.54 9.74 -9.34
C GLU A 29 8.57 8.72 -10.47
N ALA A 30 8.93 7.47 -10.17
CA ALA A 30 8.94 6.39 -11.16
C ALA A 30 7.55 6.05 -11.69
N ASN A 31 6.50 6.14 -10.86
CA ASN A 31 5.13 5.92 -11.32
C ASN A 31 4.64 7.09 -12.18
N GLU A 32 4.90 8.32 -11.75
CA GLU A 32 4.55 9.54 -12.49
C GLU A 32 5.25 9.60 -13.85
N ALA A 33 6.53 9.22 -13.91
CA ALA A 33 7.30 9.13 -15.16
C ALA A 33 6.75 8.07 -16.13
N LEU A 34 6.04 7.06 -15.62
CA LEU A 34 5.33 6.05 -16.42
C LEU A 34 3.87 6.46 -16.73
N GLY A 35 3.43 7.64 -16.28
CA GLY A 35 2.08 8.16 -16.51
C GLY A 35 1.02 7.62 -15.55
N PHE A 36 1.41 7.12 -14.37
CA PHE A 36 0.50 6.60 -13.35
C PHE A 36 0.51 7.44 -12.07
N ASP A 37 -0.64 7.47 -11.38
CA ASP A 37 -0.68 7.98 -10.02
C ASP A 37 0.15 7.12 -9.06
N ALA A 38 0.53 7.70 -7.93
CA ALA A 38 1.33 7.03 -6.90
C ALA A 38 0.64 5.77 -6.33
N ASP A 39 -0.69 5.71 -6.30
CA ASP A 39 -1.47 4.57 -5.81
C ASP A 39 -2.87 4.51 -6.45
N LEU A 40 -3.12 3.52 -7.31
CA LEU A 40 -4.41 3.31 -8.00
C LEU A 40 -5.25 2.20 -7.34
N ARG A 41 -4.92 1.79 -6.11
CA ARG A 41 -5.61 0.70 -5.44
C ARG A 41 -6.97 1.10 -4.90
N ASP A 42 -7.93 0.22 -5.07
CA ASP A 42 -9.25 0.31 -4.44
C ASP A 42 -9.33 -0.68 -3.26
N TYR A 43 -9.57 -0.14 -2.07
CA TYR A 43 -9.72 -0.92 -0.84
C TYR A 43 -11.17 -1.30 -0.53
N GLY A 44 -12.15 -0.71 -1.22
CA GLY A 44 -13.59 -0.94 -1.00
C GLY A 44 -14.02 -2.36 -1.33
N ILE A 45 -13.46 -2.98 -2.37
CA ILE A 45 -13.73 -4.40 -2.68
C ILE A 45 -13.31 -5.31 -1.51
N GLY A 46 -12.16 -5.02 -0.89
CA GLY A 46 -11.71 -5.76 0.29
C GLY A 46 -12.65 -5.59 1.48
N ALA A 47 -13.18 -4.39 1.68
CA ALA A 47 -14.17 -4.11 2.72
C ALA A 47 -15.48 -4.87 2.48
N GLN A 48 -15.98 -4.90 1.25
CA GLN A 48 -17.21 -5.62 0.89
C GLN A 48 -17.07 -7.13 1.15
N ILE A 49 -15.94 -7.72 0.76
CA ILE A 49 -15.67 -9.15 1.03
C ILE A 49 -15.70 -9.43 2.53
N LEU A 50 -15.06 -8.59 3.36
CA LEU A 50 -15.06 -8.78 4.80
C LEU A 50 -16.46 -8.63 5.41
N ALA A 51 -17.25 -7.67 4.92
CA ALA A 51 -18.63 -7.47 5.36
C ALA A 51 -19.54 -8.64 4.95
N ASP A 52 -19.39 -9.17 3.74
CA ASP A 52 -20.12 -10.34 3.22
C ASP A 52 -19.81 -11.61 4.04
N LEU A 53 -18.57 -11.75 4.52
CA LEU A 53 -18.17 -12.79 5.47
C LEU A 53 -18.76 -12.58 6.89
N GLY A 54 -19.54 -11.52 7.11
CA GLY A 54 -20.23 -11.24 8.37
C GLY A 54 -19.38 -10.52 9.42
N LEU A 55 -18.21 -9.96 9.04
CA LEU A 55 -17.37 -9.24 10.00
C LEU A 55 -17.96 -7.84 10.26
N THR A 56 -17.86 -7.41 11.51
CA THR A 56 -18.30 -6.07 11.96
C THR A 56 -17.21 -5.32 12.72
N THR A 57 -16.30 -6.04 13.40
CA THR A 57 -15.17 -5.46 14.13
C THR A 57 -13.88 -6.20 13.77
N ILE A 58 -12.82 -5.45 13.44
CA ILE A 58 -11.54 -6.03 13.03
C ILE A 58 -10.35 -5.34 13.69
N ARG A 59 -9.29 -6.11 13.96
CA ARG A 59 -7.95 -5.61 14.28
C ARG A 59 -7.13 -5.67 13.01
N LEU A 60 -6.74 -4.52 12.47
CA LEU A 60 -6.12 -4.44 11.15
C LEU A 60 -4.60 -4.38 11.25
N MET A 61 -3.92 -5.37 10.69
CA MET A 61 -2.46 -5.35 10.54
C MET A 61 -2.06 -4.48 9.34
N THR A 62 -1.63 -3.23 9.58
CA THR A 62 -1.19 -2.31 8.51
C THR A 62 -0.27 -1.19 9.02
N ASN A 63 0.71 -0.83 8.18
CA ASN A 63 1.49 0.39 8.33
C ASN A 63 1.00 1.52 7.41
N ASN A 64 -0.02 1.28 6.58
CA ASN A 64 -0.62 2.30 5.73
C ASN A 64 -1.93 2.79 6.35
N PRO A 65 -2.01 4.04 6.85
CA PRO A 65 -3.24 4.64 7.38
C PRO A 65 -4.38 4.74 6.36
N LEU A 66 -4.06 4.90 5.06
CA LEU A 66 -5.09 4.98 4.01
C LEU A 66 -5.92 3.71 3.92
N LYS A 67 -5.34 2.55 4.25
CA LYS A 67 -6.10 1.28 4.34
C LYS A 67 -7.15 1.29 5.45
N VAL A 68 -6.89 1.98 6.56
CA VAL A 68 -7.87 2.10 7.65
C VAL A 68 -9.05 2.94 7.16
N LYS A 69 -8.77 4.06 6.49
CA LYS A 69 -9.80 4.94 5.92
C LYS A 69 -10.62 4.23 4.84
N GLY A 70 -9.96 3.49 3.95
CA GLY A 70 -10.63 2.78 2.85
C GLY A 70 -11.54 1.62 3.26
N LEU A 71 -11.48 1.18 4.52
CA LEU A 71 -12.40 0.18 5.09
C LEU A 71 -13.58 0.83 5.83
N ALA A 72 -13.53 2.13 6.09
CA ALA A 72 -14.64 2.86 6.71
C ALA A 72 -15.82 2.94 5.73
N GLY A 73 -17.04 2.83 6.25
CA GLY A 73 -18.28 2.95 5.46
C GLY A 73 -18.94 1.63 5.06
N PHE A 74 -18.30 0.48 5.29
CA PHE A 74 -18.85 -0.86 4.96
C PHE A 74 -19.38 -1.62 6.18
N GLY A 75 -19.82 -0.92 7.22
CA GLY A 75 -20.23 -1.55 8.50
C GLY A 75 -19.06 -2.19 9.28
N LEU A 76 -17.82 -2.03 8.81
CA LEU A 76 -16.62 -2.53 9.46
C LEU A 76 -16.02 -1.47 10.37
N ARG A 77 -15.85 -1.83 11.65
CA ARG A 77 -15.17 -1.00 12.64
C ARG A 77 -13.77 -1.54 12.90
N VAL A 78 -12.75 -0.78 12.52
CA VAL A 78 -11.36 -1.06 12.89
C VAL A 78 -11.16 -0.66 14.35
N VAL A 79 -11.07 -1.64 15.25
CA VAL A 79 -10.93 -1.39 16.70
C VAL A 79 -9.47 -1.20 17.13
N GLU A 80 -8.53 -1.69 16.34
CA GLU A 80 -7.11 -1.57 16.61
C GLU A 80 -6.30 -1.66 15.30
N ARG A 81 -5.24 -0.86 15.21
CA ARG A 81 -4.23 -1.00 14.16
C ARG A 81 -3.01 -1.70 14.74
N LEU A 82 -2.69 -2.87 14.21
CA LEU A 82 -1.49 -3.60 14.55
C LEU A 82 -0.36 -3.23 13.56
N PRO A 83 0.79 -2.73 14.02
CA PRO A 83 1.91 -2.44 13.14
C PRO A 83 2.48 -3.74 12.57
N LEU A 84 2.85 -3.72 11.29
CA LEU A 84 3.60 -4.80 10.67
C LEU A 84 5.09 -4.57 10.92
N SER A 85 5.70 -5.37 11.79
CA SER A 85 7.13 -5.28 12.09
C SER A 85 7.96 -5.79 10.91
N ILE A 86 8.88 -4.97 10.41
CA ILE A 86 9.84 -5.35 9.37
C ILE A 86 11.15 -5.69 10.07
N LYS A 87 11.54 -6.96 10.06
CA LYS A 87 12.84 -7.42 10.57
C LYS A 87 13.88 -7.40 9.44
N GLY A 88 15.11 -7.01 9.75
CA GLY A 88 16.24 -7.10 8.81
C GLY A 88 16.18 -6.12 7.64
N VAL A 89 15.94 -4.82 7.91
CA VAL A 89 15.95 -3.79 6.86
C VAL A 89 17.35 -3.68 6.24
N SER A 90 17.48 -4.12 4.99
CA SER A 90 18.73 -4.03 4.23
C SER A 90 19.01 -2.60 3.77
N SER A 91 20.26 -2.33 3.39
CA SER A 91 20.66 -1.04 2.82
C SER A 91 19.87 -0.65 1.57
N HIS A 92 19.61 -1.62 0.71
CA HIS A 92 18.87 -1.47 -0.55
C HIS A 92 17.42 -1.01 -0.31
N CYS A 93 16.79 -1.44 0.79
CA CYS A 93 15.40 -1.09 1.08
C CYS A 93 15.24 0.30 1.74
N ARG A 94 16.32 0.93 2.22
CA ARG A 94 16.22 2.17 3.00
C ARG A 94 15.58 3.31 2.22
N HIS A 95 16.00 3.50 0.97
CA HIS A 95 15.45 4.57 0.12
C HIS A 95 13.95 4.36 -0.11
N TYR A 96 13.55 3.15 -0.51
CA TYR A 96 12.14 2.75 -0.68
C TYR A 96 11.28 2.96 0.58
N LEU A 97 11.78 2.56 1.76
CA LEU A 97 11.05 2.72 3.02
C LEU A 97 10.95 4.19 3.42
N LYS A 98 12.00 4.99 3.17
CA LYS A 98 11.98 6.44 3.38
C LYS A 98 10.89 7.10 2.54
N THR A 99 10.84 6.82 1.24
CA THR A 99 9.78 7.33 0.34
C THR A 99 8.39 6.93 0.82
N LYS A 100 8.21 5.67 1.27
CA LYS A 100 6.94 5.22 1.84
C LYS A 100 6.51 6.03 3.06
N LYS A 101 7.45 6.36 3.94
CA LYS A 101 7.18 7.15 5.14
C LYS A 101 6.87 8.61 4.80
N GLU A 102 7.76 9.24 4.05
CA GLU A 102 7.74 10.69 3.81
C GLU A 102 6.71 11.11 2.75
N LYS A 103 6.62 10.38 1.63
CA LYS A 103 5.72 10.75 0.51
C LYS A 103 4.38 10.02 0.54
N LEU A 104 4.31 8.82 1.11
CA LEU A 104 3.08 7.99 1.11
C LEU A 104 2.43 7.85 2.50
N GLY A 105 2.96 8.52 3.53
CA GLY A 105 2.36 8.57 4.87
C GLY A 105 2.34 7.24 5.62
N HIS A 106 3.23 6.29 5.27
CA HIS A 106 3.32 5.04 5.99
C HIS A 106 3.91 5.24 7.40
N LEU A 107 3.36 4.52 8.38
CA LEU A 107 3.81 4.47 9.76
C LEU A 107 4.90 3.39 9.89
N LEU A 108 6.15 3.76 9.57
CA LEU A 108 7.36 2.93 9.55
C LEU A 108 8.45 3.46 10.47
#